data_AF-A0A1G1K3I8-F1
#
_entry.id   AF-A0A1G1K3I8-F1
#
_cell.length_a   1.000
_cell.length_b   1.000
_cell.length_c   1.000
_cell.angle_alpha   90.00
_cell.angle_beta   90.00
_cell.angle_gamma   90.00
#
_symmetry.space_group_name_H-M   'P 1'
#
loop_
_entity.id
_entity.type
_entity.pdbx_description
1 polymer ?
#
loop_
_entity_poly.entity_id
_entity_poly.type
_entity_poly.pdbx_seq_one_letter_code
_entity_poly.pdbx_strand_id
1 'polypeptide(L)'
;MKFQGIVLAGGKSSRFGSDKALALADGVPMIQRAVNLLTELRLDPCVITNASRDYSFLKCRIEQDLVPHKGPIGGLYTACCLFERFSLVVLTCDMPTLTSAAVKYLIERHKKGDRVTIYSRTESHKQPFPGIYDAALCDTIIRFIEM
;
A
#
# COMPACT_ATOMS: atom_id res chain seq x y z
N MET A 1 -7.17 -14.77 10.88
CA MET A 1 -7.13 -13.46 10.19
C MET A 1 -6.34 -13.65 8.92
N LYS A 2 -6.81 -13.13 7.79
CA LYS A 2 -6.13 -13.25 6.50
C LYS A 2 -5.52 -11.90 6.16
N PHE A 3 -4.28 -11.92 5.68
CA PHE A 3 -3.57 -10.71 5.26
C PHE A 3 -3.38 -10.70 3.75
N GLN A 4 -3.49 -9.53 3.15
CA GLN A 4 -3.14 -9.29 1.74
C GLN A 4 -2.07 -8.21 1.69
N GLY A 5 -1.03 -8.41 0.88
CA GLY A 5 -0.01 -7.38 0.64
C GLY A 5 -0.45 -6.41 -0.44
N ILE A 6 -0.46 -5.11 -0.16
CA ILE A 6 -0.84 -4.06 -1.10
C ILE A 6 0.31 -3.09 -1.27
N VAL A 7 0.66 -2.78 -2.52
CA VAL A 7 1.57 -1.69 -2.87
C VAL A 7 0.79 -0.60 -3.57
N LEU A 8 0.69 0.58 -2.96
CA LEU A 8 0.12 1.75 -3.61
C LEU A 8 1.19 2.43 -4.47
N ALA A 9 0.97 2.40 -5.79
CA ALA A 9 1.86 2.94 -6.81
C ALA A 9 1.14 3.95 -7.70
N GLY A 10 0.28 4.78 -7.10
CA GLY A 10 -0.46 5.85 -7.77
C GLY A 10 -0.02 7.25 -7.31
N GLY A 11 -0.19 8.23 -8.19
CA GLY A 11 0.04 9.65 -7.87
C GLY A 11 0.76 10.42 -8.98
N LYS A 12 0.48 11.72 -9.09
CA LYS A 12 1.28 12.62 -9.93
C LYS A 12 2.60 12.85 -9.21
N SER A 13 3.68 12.21 -9.67
CA SER A 13 5.07 12.57 -9.30
C SER A 13 5.40 13.97 -9.85
N SER A 14 4.70 15.02 -9.41
CA SER A 14 4.82 16.38 -9.96
C SER A 14 6.00 17.18 -9.40
N ARG A 15 6.57 16.73 -8.27
CA ARG A 15 7.73 17.37 -7.61
C ARG A 15 9.06 16.66 -7.89
N PHE A 16 9.02 15.43 -8.42
CA PHE A 16 10.17 14.68 -8.89
C PHE A 16 10.03 14.57 -10.40
N GLY A 17 10.88 15.24 -11.18
CA GLY A 17 10.82 15.23 -12.65
C GLY A 17 11.02 13.86 -13.30
N SER A 18 11.14 12.79 -12.51
CA SER A 18 11.17 11.38 -12.90
C SER A 18 10.23 10.59 -11.99
N ASP A 19 9.74 9.44 -12.47
CA ASP A 19 8.75 8.69 -11.70
C ASP A 19 9.35 8.01 -10.47
N LYS A 20 8.87 8.39 -9.28
CA LYS A 20 9.35 7.87 -8.00
C LYS A 20 9.20 6.35 -7.85
N ALA A 21 8.19 5.73 -8.45
CA ALA A 21 7.99 4.28 -8.33
C ALA A 21 9.07 3.49 -9.10
N LEU A 22 9.53 4.03 -10.24
CA LEU A 22 10.60 3.46 -11.07
C LEU A 22 11.99 4.01 -10.72
N ALA A 23 12.07 5.00 -9.82
CA ALA A 23 13.34 5.48 -9.29
C ALA A 23 14.11 4.30 -8.68
N LEU A 24 15.43 4.31 -8.88
CA LEU A 24 16.30 3.24 -8.40
C LEU A 24 16.80 3.57 -7.00
N ALA A 25 16.67 2.62 -6.09
CA ALA A 25 17.37 2.62 -4.81
C ALA A 25 18.29 1.39 -4.79
N ASP A 26 19.59 1.63 -4.72
CA ASP A 26 20.64 0.61 -4.85
C ASP A 26 20.51 -0.22 -6.15
N GLY A 27 20.16 0.43 -7.26
CA GLY A 27 20.00 -0.21 -8.57
C GLY A 27 18.68 -0.98 -8.76
N VAL A 28 17.80 -1.02 -7.75
CA VAL A 28 16.50 -1.72 -7.83
C VAL A 28 15.35 -0.70 -7.86
N PRO A 29 14.35 -0.85 -8.75
CA PRO A 29 13.16 0.00 -8.73
C PRO A 29 12.48 -0.01 -7.36
N MET A 30 12.13 1.17 -6.86
CA MET A 30 11.48 1.35 -5.56
C MET A 30 10.19 0.51 -5.41
N ILE A 31 9.38 0.43 -6.45
CA ILE A 31 8.18 -0.42 -6.47
C ILE A 31 8.52 -1.92 -6.37
N GLN A 32 9.60 -2.37 -7.03
CA GLN A 32 10.06 -3.76 -6.96
C GLN A 32 10.53 -4.10 -5.55
N ARG A 33 11.17 -3.16 -4.85
CA ARG A 33 11.57 -3.35 -3.43
C ARG A 33 10.35 -3.59 -2.54
N ALA A 34 9.29 -2.81 -2.71
CA ALA A 34 8.04 -3.00 -1.95
C ALA A 34 7.37 -4.36 -2.25
N VAL A 35 7.31 -4.76 -3.52
CA VAL A 35 6.80 -6.08 -3.93
C VAL A 35 7.64 -7.20 -3.34
N ASN A 36 8.97 -7.12 -3.45
CA ASN A 36 9.89 -8.12 -2.89
C ASN A 36 9.73 -8.27 -1.38
N LEU A 37 9.54 -7.15 -0.67
CA LEU A 37 9.34 -7.15 0.76
C LEU A 37 8.06 -7.91 1.16
N LEU A 38 6.95 -7.70 0.46
CA LEU A 38 5.71 -8.44 0.71
C LEU A 38 5.87 -9.93 0.38
N THR A 39 6.53 -10.25 -0.74
CA THR A 39 6.84 -11.63 -1.12
C THR A 39 7.70 -12.35 -0.07
N GLU A 40 8.75 -11.69 0.46
CA GLU A 40 9.59 -12.23 1.55
C GLU A 40 8.75 -12.56 2.79
N LEU A 41 7.74 -11.74 3.07
CA LEU A 41 6.80 -11.92 4.18
C LEU A 41 5.69 -12.94 3.90
N ARG A 42 5.69 -13.59 2.73
CA ARG A 42 4.64 -14.50 2.25
C ARG A 42 3.26 -13.84 2.21
N LEU A 43 3.23 -12.53 1.94
CA LEU A 43 2.03 -11.78 1.62
C LEU A 43 1.95 -11.69 0.10
N ASP A 44 0.92 -12.29 -0.50
CA ASP A 44 0.71 -12.20 -1.94
C ASP A 44 0.59 -10.72 -2.35
N PRO A 45 1.52 -10.16 -3.15
CA PRO A 45 1.51 -8.74 -3.44
C PRO A 45 0.47 -8.39 -4.52
N CYS A 46 -0.25 -7.29 -4.32
CA CYS A 46 -1.05 -6.64 -5.34
C CYS A 46 -0.67 -5.16 -5.43
N VAL A 47 -0.28 -4.71 -6.63
CA VAL A 47 0.00 -3.31 -6.91
C VAL A 47 -1.28 -2.63 -7.34
N ILE A 48 -1.64 -1.52 -6.70
CA ILE A 48 -2.73 -0.64 -7.16
C ILE A 48 -2.11 0.61 -7.78
N THR A 49 -2.46 0.91 -9.03
CA THR A 49 -1.90 2.04 -9.77
C THR A 49 -2.91 2.63 -10.74
N ASN A 50 -2.77 3.92 -11.05
CA ASN A 50 -3.48 4.58 -12.14
C ASN A 50 -2.55 4.91 -13.32
N ALA A 51 -1.31 4.43 -13.28
CA ALA A 51 -0.33 4.70 -14.32
C ALA A 51 -0.57 3.78 -15.51
N SER A 52 -0.59 4.33 -16.73
CA SER A 52 -0.62 3.59 -17.99
C SER A 52 0.74 2.95 -18.31
N ARG A 53 1.45 2.46 -17.30
CA ARG A 53 2.85 2.03 -17.40
C ARG A 53 2.97 0.54 -17.42
N ASP A 54 4.09 0.11 -18.01
CA ASP A 54 4.48 -1.27 -17.99
C ASP A 54 5.15 -1.64 -16.66
N TYR A 55 4.41 -2.40 -15.86
CA TYR A 55 4.90 -3.06 -14.65
C TYR A 55 5.07 -4.57 -14.87
N SER A 56 5.15 -5.06 -16.12
CA SER A 56 5.28 -6.48 -16.47
C SER A 56 6.49 -7.18 -15.83
N PHE A 57 7.53 -6.42 -15.47
CA PHE A 57 8.68 -6.93 -14.74
C PHE A 57 8.34 -7.35 -13.29
N LEU A 58 7.25 -6.83 -12.73
CA LEU A 58 6.75 -7.22 -11.41
C LEU A 58 6.03 -8.57 -11.52
N LYS A 59 6.50 -9.55 -10.74
CA LYS A 59 5.88 -10.87 -10.64
C LYS A 59 4.75 -10.87 -9.61
N CYS A 60 3.73 -10.05 -9.82
CA CYS A 60 2.59 -9.92 -8.90
C CYS A 60 1.32 -9.44 -9.62
N ARG A 61 0.19 -9.43 -8.92
CA ARG A 61 -1.06 -8.85 -9.43
C ARG A 61 -0.91 -7.33 -9.54
N ILE A 62 -1.42 -6.74 -10.62
CA ILE A 62 -1.45 -5.29 -10.85
C ILE A 62 -2.88 -4.92 -11.20
N GLU A 63 -3.43 -3.94 -10.49
CA GLU A 63 -4.82 -3.53 -10.60
C GLU A 63 -4.93 -2.00 -10.77
N GLN A 64 -5.95 -1.59 -11.51
CA GLN A 64 -6.21 -0.19 -11.76
C GLN A 64 -6.93 0.45 -10.57
N ASP A 65 -6.48 1.63 -10.16
CA ASP A 65 -7.18 2.45 -9.16
C ASP A 65 -8.57 2.85 -9.67
N LEU A 66 -9.62 2.42 -8.96
CA LEU A 66 -11.03 2.69 -9.27
C LEU A 66 -11.40 4.15 -9.03
N VAL A 67 -10.67 4.86 -8.16
CA VAL A 67 -10.91 6.27 -7.86
C VAL A 67 -9.62 7.06 -8.01
N PRO A 68 -9.12 7.19 -9.27
CA PRO A 68 -7.84 7.82 -9.53
C PRO A 68 -7.84 9.29 -9.11
N HIS A 69 -6.65 9.82 -8.89
CA HIS A 69 -6.41 11.25 -8.57
C HIS A 69 -6.90 11.72 -7.19
N LYS A 70 -7.38 10.81 -6.33
CA LYS A 70 -7.69 11.13 -4.92
C LYS A 70 -6.50 10.93 -3.96
N GLY A 71 -5.31 10.65 -4.50
CA GLY A 71 -4.13 10.31 -3.69
C GLY A 71 -4.19 8.86 -3.19
N PRO A 72 -3.44 8.50 -2.13
CA PRO A 72 -3.35 7.12 -1.64
C PRO A 72 -4.69 6.50 -1.23
N ILE A 73 -5.67 7.32 -0.87
CA ILE A 73 -6.99 6.85 -0.42
C ILE A 73 -7.81 6.19 -1.53
N GLY A 74 -7.65 6.60 -2.80
CA GLY A 74 -8.31 5.95 -3.94
C GLY A 74 -7.79 4.52 -4.14
N GLY A 75 -6.46 4.37 -4.11
CA GLY A 75 -5.84 3.05 -4.16
C GLY A 75 -6.18 2.17 -2.95
N LEU A 76 -6.29 2.76 -1.75
CA LEU A 76 -6.74 2.04 -0.57
C LEU A 76 -8.20 1.56 -0.70
N TYR A 77 -9.11 2.43 -1.17
CA TYR A 77 -10.48 2.05 -1.47
C TYR A 77 -10.55 0.87 -2.44
N THR A 78 -9.80 0.96 -3.55
CA THR A 78 -9.71 -0.09 -4.55
C THR A 78 -9.25 -1.41 -3.93
N ALA A 79 -8.21 -1.39 -3.08
CA ALA A 79 -7.75 -2.58 -2.39
C ALA A 79 -8.81 -3.17 -1.44
N CYS A 80 -9.55 -2.33 -0.72
CA CYS A 80 -10.68 -2.77 0.12
C CYS A 80 -11.78 -3.47 -0.70
N CYS A 81 -12.10 -2.96 -1.89
CA CYS A 81 -13.09 -3.60 -2.78
C CYS A 81 -12.62 -4.96 -3.31
N LEU A 82 -11.33 -5.07 -3.67
CA LEU A 82 -10.79 -6.29 -4.30
C LEU A 82 -10.57 -7.44 -3.30
N PHE A 83 -10.28 -7.12 -2.04
CA PHE A 83 -9.85 -8.07 -1.03
C PHE A 83 -10.77 -8.01 0.20
N GLU A 84 -12.07 -8.16 -0.05
CA GLU A 84 -13.08 -8.22 1.01
C GLU A 84 -12.69 -9.23 2.10
N ARG A 85 -12.91 -8.86 3.37
CA ARG A 85 -12.62 -9.70 4.56
C ARG A 85 -11.14 -9.96 4.83
N PHE A 86 -10.23 -9.22 4.20
CA PHE A 86 -8.79 -9.23 4.52
C PHE A 86 -8.37 -8.03 5.39
N SER A 87 -7.32 -8.24 6.18
CA SER A 87 -6.50 -7.16 6.72
C SER A 87 -5.42 -6.82 5.70
N LEU A 88 -5.48 -5.63 5.12
CA LEU A 88 -4.59 -5.19 4.05
C LEU A 88 -3.31 -4.63 4.65
N VAL A 89 -2.17 -5.25 4.38
CA VAL A 89 -0.84 -4.71 4.72
C VAL A 89 -0.42 -3.79 3.58
N VAL A 90 -0.55 -2.48 3.80
CA VAL A 90 -0.41 -1.46 2.76
C VAL A 90 0.94 -0.77 2.87
N LEU A 91 1.72 -0.88 1.80
CA LEU A 91 2.98 -0.19 1.59
C LEU A 91 2.82 0.86 0.49
N THR A 92 3.68 1.88 0.50
CA THR A 92 3.89 2.76 -0.65
C THR A 92 5.26 2.46 -1.26
N CYS A 93 5.46 2.85 -2.51
CA CYS A 93 6.75 2.65 -3.18
C CYS A 93 7.87 3.53 -2.61
N ASP A 94 7.59 4.58 -1.84
CA ASP A 94 8.59 5.56 -1.42
C ASP A 94 9.30 5.29 -0.09
N MET A 95 9.31 4.04 0.34
CA MET A 95 9.91 3.61 1.61
C MET A 95 11.08 2.65 1.37
N PRO A 96 12.22 3.11 0.79
CA PRO A 96 13.30 2.24 0.37
C PRO A 96 14.04 1.58 1.55
N THR A 97 13.91 2.13 2.75
CA THR A 97 14.53 1.64 3.98
C THR A 97 13.59 0.80 4.84
N LEU A 98 12.35 0.54 4.38
CA LEU A 98 11.40 -0.29 5.12
C LEU A 98 11.89 -1.74 5.17
N THR A 99 11.82 -2.35 6.35
CA THR A 99 12.33 -3.70 6.62
C THR A 99 11.22 -4.69 6.90
N SER A 100 11.50 -5.99 6.69
CA SER A 100 10.56 -7.06 7.01
C SER A 100 10.27 -7.14 8.51
N ALA A 101 11.25 -6.80 9.36
CA ALA A 101 11.07 -6.69 10.80
C ALA A 101 10.03 -5.62 11.19
N ALA A 102 10.07 -4.46 10.54
CA ALA A 102 9.08 -3.41 10.78
C ALA A 102 7.66 -3.88 10.42
N VAL A 103 7.47 -4.44 9.22
CA VAL A 103 6.15 -4.93 8.80
C VAL A 103 5.65 -6.07 9.67
N LYS A 104 6.52 -7.01 10.08
CA LYS A 104 6.18 -8.08 11.04
C LYS A 104 5.69 -7.50 12.36
N TYR A 105 6.37 -6.47 12.86
CA TYR A 105 5.96 -5.79 14.09
C TYR A 105 4.54 -5.19 13.98
N LEU A 106 4.18 -4.58 12.84
CA LEU A 106 2.80 -4.13 12.62
C LEU A 106 1.80 -5.30 12.65
N ILE A 107 2.11 -6.38 11.94
CA ILE A 107 1.25 -7.58 11.84
C ILE A 107 1.03 -8.20 13.22
N GLU A 108 2.08 -8.30 14.04
CA GLU A 108 2.00 -8.85 15.39
C GLU A 108 1.12 -8.00 16.32
N ARG A 109 1.05 -6.68 16.09
CA ARG A 109 0.24 -5.75 16.88
C ARG A 109 -1.20 -5.65 16.40
N HIS A 110 -1.49 -5.98 15.15
CA HIS A 110 -2.84 -6.01 14.62
C HIS A 110 -3.61 -7.23 15.16
N LYS A 111 -4.69 -6.99 15.89
CA LYS A 111 -5.54 -8.01 16.51
C LYS A 111 -6.87 -8.12 15.79
N LYS A 112 -7.56 -9.24 16.01
CA LYS A 112 -8.90 -9.47 15.46
C LYS A 112 -9.85 -8.38 15.96
N GLY A 113 -10.48 -7.66 15.03
CA GLY A 113 -11.40 -6.56 15.33
C GLY A 113 -10.77 -5.18 15.19
N ASP A 114 -9.44 -5.08 15.06
CA ASP A 114 -8.79 -3.82 14.75
C ASP A 114 -9.13 -3.40 13.33
N ARG A 115 -9.61 -2.16 13.17
CA ARG A 115 -9.90 -1.60 11.83
C ARG A 115 -8.64 -1.03 11.18
N VAL A 116 -7.72 -0.47 11.97
CA VAL A 116 -6.51 0.19 11.49
C VAL A 116 -5.36 -0.03 12.49
N THR A 117 -4.16 -0.35 11.98
CA THR A 117 -2.92 -0.35 12.77
C THR A 117 -1.83 0.36 11.99
N ILE A 118 -1.26 1.42 12.55
CA ILE A 118 -0.28 2.28 11.88
C ILE A 118 0.86 2.65 12.82
N TYR A 119 1.93 3.21 12.26
CA TYR A 119 2.99 3.81 13.07
C TYR A 119 2.60 5.19 13.58
N SER A 120 3.03 5.46 14.80
CA SER A 120 2.81 6.74 15.47
C SER A 120 4.06 7.09 16.27
N ARG A 121 4.63 8.28 16.03
CA ARG A 121 5.69 8.81 16.88
C ARG A 121 5.10 9.48 18.13
N THR A 122 3.93 10.10 17.97
CA THR A 122 3.09 10.74 18.99
C THR A 122 1.64 10.67 18.52
N GLU A 123 0.66 10.86 19.41
CA GLU A 123 -0.77 10.86 19.01
C GLU A 123 -1.10 11.82 17.86
N SER A 124 -0.40 12.95 17.76
CA SER A 124 -0.54 13.94 16.70
C SER A 124 0.26 13.62 15.44
N HIS A 125 1.27 12.76 15.52
CA HIS A 125 2.16 12.42 14.41
C HIS A 125 1.99 10.96 14.01
N LYS A 126 0.89 10.73 13.28
CA LYS A 126 0.50 9.45 12.70
C LYS A 126 1.07 9.31 11.30
N GLN A 127 1.68 8.17 11.02
CA GLN A 127 2.19 7.80 9.71
C GLN A 127 1.23 6.76 9.14
N PRO A 128 0.35 7.12 8.19
CA PRO A 128 -0.68 6.21 7.69
C PRO A 128 -0.08 4.99 6.96
N PHE A 129 1.11 5.17 6.38
CA PHE A 129 1.82 4.09 5.71
C PHE A 129 3.24 3.95 6.30
N PRO A 130 3.81 2.73 6.32
CA PRO A 130 3.08 1.48 6.07
C PRO A 130 2.04 1.24 7.18
N GLY A 131 0.96 0.55 6.85
CA GLY A 131 -0.18 0.39 7.76
C GLY A 131 -1.02 -0.83 7.43
N ILE A 132 -1.81 -1.28 8.40
CA ILE A 132 -2.77 -2.37 8.23
C ILE A 132 -4.18 -1.81 8.30
N TYR A 133 -5.00 -2.11 7.28
CA TYR A 133 -6.36 -1.61 7.14
C TYR A 133 -7.32 -2.77 6.91
N ASP A 134 -8.39 -2.85 7.70
CA ASP A 134 -9.47 -3.80 7.46
C ASP A 134 -10.22 -3.40 6.18
N ALA A 135 -10.38 -4.34 5.23
CA ALA A 135 -11.13 -4.13 4.00
C ALA A 135 -12.58 -3.68 4.25
N ALA A 136 -13.17 -3.98 5.41
CA ALA A 136 -14.47 -3.46 5.84
C ALA A 136 -14.52 -1.92 5.99
N LEU A 137 -13.38 -1.23 5.87
CA LEU A 137 -13.33 0.23 5.76
C LEU A 137 -13.82 0.76 4.41
N CYS A 138 -14.05 -0.10 3.41
CA CYS A 138 -14.50 0.29 2.06
C CYS A 138 -15.59 1.39 2.08
N ASP A 139 -16.71 1.14 2.78
CA ASP A 139 -17.84 2.08 2.88
C ASP A 139 -17.49 3.38 3.61
N THR A 140 -16.58 3.31 4.59
CA THR A 140 -16.13 4.49 5.31
C THR A 140 -15.25 5.37 4.41
N ILE A 141 -14.39 4.73 3.61
CA ILE A 141 -13.46 5.40 2.72
C ILE A 141 -14.21 6.08 1.57
N ILE A 142 -15.17 5.40 0.92
CA ILE A 142 -15.88 5.99 -0.22
C ILE A 142 -16.68 7.23 0.19
N ARG A 143 -17.34 7.21 1.35
CA ARG A 143 -18.05 8.38 1.88
C ARG A 143 -17.13 9.58 2.10
N PHE A 144 -15.90 9.34 2.57
CA PHE A 144 -14.92 10.41 2.75
C PHE A 144 -14.41 10.97 1.41
N ILE A 145 -14.30 10.13 0.38
CA ILE A 145 -13.85 10.53 -0.96
C ILE A 145 -14.88 11.41 -1.69
N GLU A 146 -16.17 11.16 -1.43
CA GLU A 146 -17.32 11.84 -2.04
C GLU A 146 -17.70 13.17 -1.38
N MET A 147 -17.16 13.46 -0.19
CA MET A 147 -17.27 14.78 0.48
C MET A 147 -16.41 15.84 -0.22
#